data_AF-A0A964YJC3-F1
#
_entry.id   AF-A0A964YJC3-F1
#
_cell.length_a   1.000
_cell.length_b   1.000
_cell.length_c   1.000
_cell.angle_alpha   90.00
_cell.angle_beta   90.00
_cell.angle_gamma   90.00
#
_symmetry.space_group_name_H-M   'P 1'
#
loop_
_entity.id
_entity.type
_entity.pdbx_description
1 polymer ?
#
loop_
_entity_poly.entity_id
_entity_poly.type
_entity_poly.pdbx_seq_one_letter_code
_entity_poly.pdbx_strand_id
1 'polypeptide(L)'
;MNLEFLIESYTRSPRILEIADKIVLPGYKKISCTKLAGSFSSFLFSSLYRNPHLQGFNHIIVLEDAEEAAYFHNDIEQLINPVDLFYFPSSFKTNKNIR
;
A
#
# COMPACT_ATOMS: atom_id res chain seq x y z
N MET A 1 15.94 15.87 -1.06
CA MET A 1 15.98 14.48 -0.55
C MET A 1 15.39 13.58 -1.61
N ASN A 2 16.06 12.50 -2.00
CA ASN A 2 15.60 11.64 -3.10
C ASN A 2 14.56 10.64 -2.58
N LEU A 3 13.36 10.65 -3.16
CA LEU A 3 12.25 9.77 -2.77
C LEU A 3 12.60 8.29 -2.95
N GLU A 4 13.35 7.97 -4.00
CA GLU A 4 13.79 6.61 -4.31
C GLU A 4 14.71 6.06 -3.21
N PHE A 5 15.66 6.88 -2.76
CA PHE A 5 16.55 6.52 -1.64
C PHE A 5 15.78 6.28 -0.33
N LEU A 6 14.70 7.04 -0.10
CA LEU A 6 13.87 6.88 1.08
C LEU A 6 13.12 5.53 1.03
N ILE A 7 12.48 5.21 -0.11
CA ILE A 7 11.77 3.94 -0.30
C ILE A 7 12.73 2.74 -0.20
N GLU A 8 13.92 2.84 -0.79
CA GLU A 8 14.95 1.79 -0.68
C GLU A 8 15.35 1.56 0.80
N SER A 9 15.48 2.64 1.57
CA SER A 9 15.79 2.57 3.00
C SER A 9 14.67 1.88 3.79
N TYR A 10 13.40 2.14 3.48
CA TYR A 10 12.27 1.43 4.08
C TYR A 10 12.23 -0.04 3.67
N THR A 11 12.50 -0.36 2.41
CA THR A 11 12.51 -1.74 1.90
C THR A 11 13.52 -2.62 2.64
N ARG A 12 14.65 -2.04 3.09
CA ARG A 12 15.66 -2.72 3.90
C ARG A 12 15.33 -2.80 5.40
N SER A 13 14.23 -2.19 5.85
CA SER A 13 13.86 -2.19 7.27
C SER A 13 13.51 -3.61 7.73
N PRO A 14 14.07 -4.09 8.87
CA PRO A 14 13.77 -5.42 9.41
C PRO A 14 12.27 -5.67 9.62
N ARG A 15 11.51 -4.63 9.95
CA ARG A 15 10.05 -4.73 10.15
C ARG A 15 9.29 -5.00 8.87
N ILE A 16 9.73 -4.42 7.75
CA ILE A 16 9.09 -4.62 6.44
C ILE A 16 9.43 -6.01 5.92
N LEU A 17 10.68 -6.45 6.11
CA LEU A 17 11.10 -7.82 5.78
C LEU A 17 10.31 -8.86 6.60
N GLU A 18 10.13 -8.64 7.90
CA GLU A 18 9.33 -9.51 8.77
C GLU A 18 7.88 -9.67 8.28
N ILE A 19 7.27 -8.58 7.79
CA ILE A 19 5.92 -8.60 7.23
C ILE A 19 5.90 -9.36 5.89
N ALA A 20 6.87 -9.10 5.00
CA ALA A 20 6.98 -9.77 3.72
C ALA A 20 7.14 -11.29 3.89
N ASP A 21 8.04 -11.72 4.77
CA ASP A 21 8.26 -13.14 5.06
C ASP A 21 6.99 -13.80 5.60
N LYS A 22 6.27 -13.11 6.50
CA LYS A 22 4.99 -13.61 7.03
C LYS A 22 3.94 -13.81 5.93
N ILE A 23 3.86 -12.91 4.94
CA ILE A 23 2.92 -13.02 3.82
C ILE A 23 3.22 -14.23 2.94
N VAL A 24 4.51 -14.53 2.71
CA VAL A 24 4.95 -15.65 1.86
C VAL A 24 4.68 -17.01 2.51
N LEU A 25 4.66 -17.08 3.85
CA LEU A 25 4.41 -18.34 4.55
C LEU A 25 3.02 -18.91 4.26
N PRO A 26 2.89 -20.24 4.06
CA PRO A 26 1.62 -20.86 3.74
C PRO A 26 0.59 -20.72 4.87
N GLY A 27 -0.68 -20.71 4.48
CA GLY A 27 -1.83 -20.61 5.37
C GLY A 27 -2.26 -19.17 5.67
N TYR A 28 -3.45 -19.02 6.26
CA TYR A 28 -4.00 -17.70 6.61
C TYR A 28 -3.10 -16.98 7.63
N LYS A 29 -2.82 -15.70 7.38
CA LYS A 29 -2.05 -14.82 8.27
C LYS A 29 -2.86 -13.59 8.60
N LYS A 30 -3.02 -13.31 9.88
CA LYS A 30 -3.54 -12.05 10.38
C LYS A 30 -2.37 -11.22 10.91
N ILE A 31 -2.03 -10.16 10.20
CA ILE A 31 -0.96 -9.22 10.56
C ILE A 31 -1.63 -7.92 10.97
N SER A 32 -1.26 -7.37 12.13
CA SER A 32 -1.74 -6.07 12.60
C SER A 32 -0.55 -5.14 12.78
N CYS A 33 -0.59 -4.00 12.09
CA CYS A 33 0.38 -2.93 12.25
C CYS A 33 -0.28 -1.83 13.08
N THR A 34 0.26 -1.54 14.26
CA THR A 34 -0.25 -0.48 15.14
C THR A 34 0.72 0.69 15.17
N LYS A 35 0.22 1.87 15.55
CA LYS A 35 1.02 3.10 15.68
C LYS A 35 1.65 3.55 14.36
N LEU A 36 0.97 3.29 13.24
CA LEU A 36 1.30 3.93 11.98
C LEU A 36 0.84 5.39 12.04
N ALA A 37 1.67 6.31 11.55
CA ALA A 37 1.37 7.74 11.58
C ALA A 37 1.72 8.41 10.25
N GLY A 38 0.91 9.38 9.85
CA GLY A 38 1.07 10.11 8.59
C GLY A 38 1.09 9.18 7.38
N SER A 39 1.96 9.49 6.41
CA SER A 39 2.10 8.74 5.15
C SER A 39 2.76 7.36 5.27
N PHE A 40 2.97 6.85 6.50
CA PHE A 40 3.69 5.58 6.69
C PHE A 40 2.97 4.40 6.02
N SER A 41 1.64 4.40 5.94
CA SER A 41 0.89 3.35 5.23
C SER A 41 1.28 3.25 3.76
N SER A 42 1.41 4.39 3.07
CA SER A 42 1.80 4.47 1.66
C SER A 42 3.24 3.97 1.46
N PHE A 43 4.17 4.35 2.35
CA PHE A 43 5.56 3.87 2.32
C PHE A 43 5.67 2.38 2.65
N LEU A 44 4.90 1.89 3.63
CA LEU A 44 4.85 0.49 4.02
C LEU A 44 4.40 -0.35 2.82
N PHE A 45 3.27 0.01 2.21
CA PHE A 45 2.78 -0.71 1.03
C PHE A 45 3.77 -0.64 -0.14
N SER A 46 4.32 0.54 -0.43
CA SER A 46 5.28 0.71 -1.52
C SER A 46 6.54 -0.14 -1.34
N SER A 47 7.01 -0.27 -0.10
CA SER A 47 8.17 -1.11 0.24
C SER A 47 7.85 -2.60 0.15
N LEU A 48 6.64 -3.00 0.54
CA LEU A 48 6.17 -4.39 0.39
C LEU A 48 6.00 -4.75 -1.09
N TYR A 49 5.38 -3.88 -1.90
CA TYR A 49 5.18 -4.10 -3.32
C TYR A 49 6.51 -4.26 -4.08
N ARG A 50 7.54 -3.49 -3.71
CA ARG A 50 8.88 -3.59 -4.29
C ARG A 50 9.66 -4.82 -3.82
N ASN A 51 9.17 -5.55 -2.83
CA ASN A 51 9.83 -6.75 -2.34
C ASN A 51 9.77 -7.88 -3.40
N PRO A 52 10.91 -8.43 -3.86
CA PRO A 52 10.93 -9.47 -4.88
C PRO A 52 10.09 -10.71 -4.54
N HIS A 53 9.97 -11.05 -3.26
CA HIS A 53 9.18 -12.21 -2.82
C HIS A 53 7.67 -12.01 -2.97
N LEU A 54 7.21 -10.77 -3.17
CA LEU A 54 5.79 -10.42 -3.28
C LEU A 54 5.35 -10.08 -4.71
N GLN A 55 6.24 -10.10 -5.71
CA GLN A 55 5.93 -9.72 -7.10
C GLN A 55 4.81 -10.54 -7.78
N GLY A 56 4.51 -11.75 -7.29
CA GLY A 56 3.43 -12.59 -7.80
C GLY A 56 2.08 -12.41 -7.11
N PHE A 57 1.97 -11.52 -6.12
CA PHE A 57 0.76 -11.32 -5.34
C PHE A 57 -0.06 -10.15 -5.86
N ASN A 58 -1.37 -10.35 -5.96
CA ASN A 58 -2.32 -9.27 -6.16
C ASN A 58 -2.72 -8.68 -4.80
N HIS A 59 -2.73 -7.36 -4.71
CA HIS A 59 -3.06 -6.64 -3.50
C HIS A 59 -4.41 -5.94 -3.63
N ILE A 60 -5.26 -6.13 -2.63
CA ILE A 60 -6.51 -5.37 -2.46
C ILE A 60 -6.37 -4.54 -1.20
N ILE A 61 -6.56 -3.23 -1.35
CA ILE A 61 -6.47 -2.27 -0.26
C ILE A 61 -7.87 -1.71 -0.04
N VAL A 62 -8.33 -1.78 1.19
CA VAL A 62 -9.63 -1.25 1.62
C VAL A 62 -9.35 -0.18 2.66
N LEU A 63 -9.89 1.02 2.40
CA LEU A 63 -9.74 2.21 3.23
C LEU A 63 -11.12 2.70 3.67
N GLU A 64 -11.16 3.62 4.62
CA GLU A 64 -12.40 3.99 5.31
C GLU A 64 -13.39 4.67 4.37
N ASP A 65 -12.89 5.57 3.51
CA ASP A 65 -13.71 6.31 2.56
C ASP A 65 -13.01 6.57 1.22
N ALA A 66 -13.77 7.18 0.29
CA ALA A 66 -13.31 7.48 -1.06
C ALA A 66 -12.25 8.59 -1.11
N GLU A 67 -12.21 9.47 -0.12
CA GLU A 67 -11.25 10.57 -0.05
C GLU A 67 -9.89 10.02 0.38
N GLU A 68 -9.83 9.24 1.45
CA GLU A 68 -8.63 8.53 1.88
C GLU A 68 -8.11 7.60 0.79
N ALA A 69 -9.02 6.86 0.12
CA ALA A 69 -8.64 5.98 -0.98
C ALA A 69 -8.05 6.74 -2.18
N ALA A 70 -8.59 7.92 -2.51
CA ALA A 70 -8.03 8.76 -3.58
C ALA A 70 -6.65 9.32 -3.20
N TYR A 71 -6.46 9.79 -1.97
CA TYR A 71 -5.16 10.25 -1.49
C TYR A 71 -4.13 9.13 -1.51
N PHE A 72 -4.47 7.95 -0.99
CA PHE A 72 -3.60 6.79 -0.99
C PHE A 72 -3.26 6.32 -2.41
N HIS A 73 -4.24 6.32 -3.34
CA HIS A 73 -4.00 5.96 -4.73
C HIS A 73 -2.96 6.88 -5.39
N ASN A 74 -3.07 8.20 -5.19
CA ASN A 74 -2.12 9.18 -5.69
C ASN A 74 -0.72 8.98 -5.08
N ASP A 75 -0.63 8.70 -3.78
CA ASP A 75 0.64 8.40 -3.11
C ASP A 75 1.31 7.18 -3.76
N ILE A 76 0.57 6.09 -3.98
CA ILE A 76 1.11 4.86 -4.57
C ILE A 76 1.53 5.06 -6.03
N GLU A 77 0.72 5.80 -6.79
CA GLU A 77 1.07 6.17 -8.16
C GLU A 77 2.42 6.92 -8.20
N GLN A 78 2.63 7.88 -7.30
CA GLN A 78 3.88 8.64 -7.22
C GLN A 78 5.06 7.82 -6.68
N LEU A 79 4.84 6.94 -5.70
CA LEU A 79 5.91 6.18 -5.03
C LEU A 79 6.41 4.99 -5.85
N ILE A 80 5.52 4.32 -6.58
CA ILE A 80 5.84 3.06 -7.26
C ILE A 80 5.78 3.22 -8.79
N ASN A 81 5.00 4.18 -9.29
CA ASN A 81 4.67 4.32 -10.71
C ASN A 81 4.26 2.99 -11.37
N PRO A 82 3.30 2.26 -10.77
CA PRO A 82 2.91 0.93 -11.21
C PRO A 82 2.09 0.97 -12.50
N VAL A 83 2.24 -0.04 -13.35
CA VAL A 83 1.46 -0.15 -14.59
C VAL A 83 0.00 -0.55 -14.32
N ASP A 84 -0.23 -1.32 -13.26
CA ASP A 84 -1.52 -1.98 -12.99
C ASP A 84 -2.15 -1.51 -11.66
N LEU A 85 -2.33 -0.20 -11.48
CA LEU A 85 -3.00 0.38 -10.32
C LEU A 85 -4.44 0.76 -10.67
N PHE A 86 -5.39 0.12 -10.00
CA PHE A 86 -6.82 0.32 -10.25
C PHE A 86 -7.51 0.95 -9.04
N TYR A 87 -8.46 1.85 -9.33
CA TYR A 87 -9.32 2.47 -8.33
C TYR A 87 -10.76 1.98 -8.50
N PHE A 88 -11.35 1.46 -7.42
CA PHE A 88 -12.71 0.90 -7.43
C PHE A 88 -13.64 1.76 -6.53
N PRO A 89 -14.35 2.75 -7.10
CA PRO A 89 -15.27 3.57 -6.33
C PRO A 89 -16.51 2.78 -5.88
N SER A 90 -17.16 3.25 -4.82
CA SER A 90 -18.48 2.74 -4.42
C SER A 90 -19.51 2.92 -5.53
N SER A 91 -20.33 1.89 -5.77
CA SER A 91 -21.42 1.94 -6.75
C SER A 91 -22.62 2.77 -6.28
N PHE A 92 -22.69 3.13 -5.00
CA PHE A 92 -23.76 3.96 -4.46
C PHE A 92 -23.54 5.44 -4.78
N LYS A 93 -24.57 6.09 -5.32
CA LYS A 93 -24.58 7.55 -5.51
C LYS A 93 -24.74 8.24 -4.16
N THR A 94 -23.65 8.75 -3.62
CA THR A 94 -23.65 9.69 -2.48
C THR A 94 -23.70 11.13 -3.00
N ASN A 95 -24.26 12.09 -2.25
CA ASN A 95 -24.29 13.51 -2.66
C ASN A 95 -22.92 14.10 -3.03
N LYS A 96 -21.81 13.51 -2.53
CA LYS A 96 -20.43 13.87 -2.91
C LYS A 96 -19.99 13.38 -4.31
N ASN A 97 -20.73 12.45 -4.92
CA ASN A 97 -20.43 11.84 -6.24
C ASN A 97 -21.31 12.40 -7.38
N ILE A 98 -21.99 13.53 -7.15
CA ILE A 98 -22.75 14.23 -8.19
C ILE A 98 -21.77 15.17 -8.90
N ARG A 99 -21.31 14.76 -10.09
CA ARG A 99 -20.67 15.66 -11.06
C ARG A 99 -21.73 16.45 -11.82
#